data_AF-A0A552ENT0-F1
#
_entry.id   AF-A0A552ENT0-F1
#
_cell.length_a   1.000
_cell.length_b   1.000
_cell.length_c   1.000
_cell.angle_alpha   90.00
_cell.angle_beta   90.00
_cell.angle_gamma   90.00
#
_symmetry.space_group_name_H-M   'P 1'
#
loop_
_entity.id
_entity.type
_entity.pdbx_description
1 polymer ?
#
loop_
_entity_poly.entity_id
_entity_poly.type
_entity_poly.pdbx_seq_one_letter_code
_entity_poly.pdbx_strand_id
1 'polypeptide(L)'
;MNKNSSSLYESWDDFPEDHRSNPQKLLDWIKQNHPELVEKAKNGDLSPETIGFWQKVLNSELVCVNPRNLHGEVMVTDAIEKESKSTAVMQTISNVWNTVGVVPIAYAGVGGGVSGVISAVIVLWASQLAGNSTSTAASNANPASRKWANAALVGNIALNLGLTGISGVGFEILMNSDKLSKIYADKVVEEHLYATPHRNIAEGERVLDQAKVAQNICDTKTAEYQAERGKSDKLYDPKTSSLHEQLHGPHGVPSSYFDKIRPADLPYCRKPKRLEDEGKKLREQGQKELHMVQSTVEQSGGSLEYLKKEKRGLYSQHFTENGRIAAGQEAVSTSMRNFSSKLLNGEWDKLALALMLAGLSVIFSGLSVLMTVWHRNKPSIALTFDPTAKQAFDELIHAVAEGLNNQEPPAFDDDNP
;
A
#
# COMPACT_ATOMS: atom_id res chain seq x y z
N MET A 1 -24.28 47.09 -43.97
CA MET A 1 -23.20 46.17 -43.57
C MET A 1 -23.29 45.97 -42.06
N ASN A 2 -23.86 44.84 -41.65
CA ASN A 2 -23.95 44.41 -40.26
C ASN A 2 -22.56 44.12 -39.71
N LYS A 3 -22.22 44.72 -38.56
CA LYS A 3 -21.19 44.18 -37.67
C LYS A 3 -21.93 43.60 -36.45
N ASN A 4 -21.89 42.28 -36.35
CA ASN A 4 -22.31 41.52 -35.18
C ASN A 4 -21.53 42.00 -33.95
N SER A 5 -22.25 42.43 -32.92
CA SER A 5 -21.72 42.81 -31.61
C SER A 5 -21.62 41.58 -30.70
N SER A 6 -20.87 40.56 -31.11
CA SER A 6 -20.69 39.31 -30.33
C SER A 6 -19.25 39.05 -29.89
N SER A 7 -18.41 40.08 -29.79
CA SER A 7 -17.08 39.94 -29.20
C SER A 7 -16.70 41.24 -28.56
N LEU A 8 -16.57 41.28 -27.23
CA LEU A 8 -15.72 42.26 -26.54
C LEU A 8 -15.59 41.86 -25.06
N TYR A 9 -14.89 40.76 -24.81
CA TYR A 9 -14.07 40.62 -23.61
C TYR A 9 -12.81 39.85 -24.04
N GLU A 10 -11.66 40.54 -24.11
CA GLU A 10 -10.37 39.96 -24.55
C GLU A 10 -9.66 39.19 -23.42
N SER A 11 -10.15 39.28 -22.18
CA SER A 11 -9.58 38.65 -20.99
C SER A 11 -10.66 38.41 -19.92
N TRP A 12 -10.59 37.26 -19.23
CA TRP A 12 -11.49 36.91 -18.11
C TRP A 12 -11.27 37.76 -16.86
N ASP A 13 -10.16 38.50 -16.78
CA ASP A 13 -9.90 39.41 -15.66
C ASP A 13 -10.75 40.70 -15.76
N ASP A 14 -11.17 41.10 -16.97
CA ASP A 14 -11.93 42.34 -17.20
C ASP A 14 -13.46 42.15 -17.04
N PHE A 15 -13.95 40.92 -17.16
CA PHE A 15 -15.39 40.61 -17.12
C PHE A 15 -16.03 40.82 -15.72
N PRO A 16 -15.42 40.34 -14.60
CA PRO A 16 -15.95 40.57 -13.26
C PRO A 16 -15.89 42.06 -12.84
N GLU A 17 -14.91 42.80 -13.36
CA GLU A 17 -14.67 44.20 -13.00
C GLU A 17 -15.63 45.18 -13.71
N ASP A 18 -16.00 44.91 -14.98
CA ASP A 18 -17.05 45.66 -15.72
C ASP A 18 -18.47 45.38 -15.17
N HIS A 19 -18.74 44.16 -14.68
CA HIS A 19 -20.03 43.81 -14.11
C HIS A 19 -20.18 44.25 -12.63
N ARG A 20 -19.07 44.36 -11.88
CA ARG A 20 -19.02 44.99 -10.54
C ARG A 20 -19.47 46.43 -10.55
N SER A 21 -19.16 47.15 -11.62
CA SER A 21 -19.39 48.59 -11.73
C SER A 21 -20.75 48.93 -12.39
N ASN A 22 -21.50 47.92 -12.85
CA ASN A 22 -22.75 48.14 -13.57
C ASN A 22 -23.79 47.00 -13.36
N PRO A 23 -24.47 46.95 -12.20
CA PRO A 23 -25.39 45.86 -11.83
C PRO A 23 -26.57 45.65 -12.79
N GLN A 24 -27.00 46.68 -13.52
CA GLN A 24 -28.06 46.57 -14.55
C GLN A 24 -27.60 45.78 -15.79
N LYS A 25 -26.32 45.87 -16.19
CA LYS A 25 -25.79 45.06 -17.29
C LYS A 25 -25.76 43.57 -16.92
N LEU A 26 -25.44 43.25 -15.67
CA LEU A 26 -25.46 41.88 -15.16
C LEU A 26 -26.89 41.32 -15.15
N LEU A 27 -27.86 42.15 -14.73
CA LEU A 27 -29.29 41.81 -14.73
C LEU A 27 -29.80 41.49 -16.14
N ASP A 28 -29.47 42.33 -17.11
CA ASP A 28 -29.86 42.15 -18.52
C ASP A 28 -29.14 40.95 -19.15
N TRP A 29 -27.87 40.74 -18.81
CA TRP A 29 -27.11 39.57 -19.24
C TRP A 29 -27.70 38.26 -18.69
N ILE A 30 -28.10 38.22 -17.41
CA ILE A 30 -28.76 37.05 -16.80
C ILE A 30 -30.12 36.79 -17.45
N LYS A 31 -30.94 37.83 -17.64
CA LYS A 31 -32.24 37.71 -18.32
C LYS A 31 -32.11 37.23 -19.77
N GLN A 32 -31.03 37.62 -20.45
CA GLN A 32 -30.82 37.30 -21.85
C GLN A 32 -30.14 35.94 -22.08
N ASN A 33 -29.26 35.50 -21.18
CA ASN A 33 -28.45 34.28 -21.36
C ASN A 33 -28.85 33.12 -20.42
N HIS A 34 -29.61 33.37 -19.35
CA HIS A 34 -29.99 32.36 -18.36
C HIS A 34 -31.47 32.46 -17.93
N PRO A 35 -32.43 32.32 -18.87
CA PRO A 35 -33.88 32.42 -18.58
C PRO A 35 -34.37 31.42 -17.52
N GLU A 36 -33.71 30.26 -17.39
CA GLU A 36 -33.99 29.22 -16.41
C GLU A 36 -33.83 29.68 -14.95
N LEU A 37 -32.89 30.60 -14.69
CA LEU A 37 -32.67 31.16 -13.35
C LEU A 37 -33.76 32.17 -12.99
N VAL A 38 -34.27 32.90 -13.98
CA VAL A 38 -35.38 33.84 -13.84
C VAL A 38 -36.69 33.11 -13.54
N GLU A 39 -36.90 31.95 -14.15
CA GLU A 39 -38.07 31.11 -13.92
C GLU A 39 -38.06 30.46 -12.52
N LYS A 40 -36.92 29.93 -12.06
CA LYS A 40 -36.77 29.43 -10.68
C LYS A 40 -36.98 30.51 -9.62
N ALA A 41 -36.48 31.73 -9.86
CA ALA A 41 -36.69 32.86 -8.95
C ALA A 41 -38.17 33.30 -8.87
N LYS A 42 -38.91 33.25 -9.99
CA LYS A 42 -40.35 33.56 -10.03
C LYS A 42 -41.22 32.54 -9.29
N ASN A 43 -40.81 31.28 -9.26
CA ASN A 43 -41.60 30.20 -8.66
C ASN A 43 -41.36 30.03 -7.15
N GLY A 44 -40.47 30.81 -6.53
CA GLY A 44 -40.21 30.74 -5.09
C GLY A 44 -39.47 29.48 -4.62
N ASP A 45 -39.02 28.63 -5.53
CA ASP A 45 -38.35 27.33 -5.27
C ASP A 45 -36.86 27.47 -4.88
N LEU A 46 -36.52 28.53 -4.13
CA LEU A 46 -35.17 28.75 -3.60
C LEU A 46 -34.96 28.12 -2.21
N SER A 47 -35.99 27.45 -1.66
CA SER A 47 -35.91 26.81 -0.34
C SER A 47 -35.40 25.37 -0.43
N PRO A 48 -34.46 24.94 0.43
CA PRO A 48 -33.89 23.60 0.37
C PRO A 48 -34.92 22.54 0.76
N GLU A 49 -35.16 21.57 -0.14
CA GLU A 49 -35.97 20.37 0.12
C GLU A 49 -35.58 19.69 1.45
N THR A 50 -36.59 19.29 2.22
CA THR A 50 -36.45 18.47 3.43
C THR A 50 -36.03 17.05 3.07
N ILE A 51 -34.75 16.72 3.28
CA ILE A 51 -34.15 15.41 2.99
C ILE A 51 -34.31 14.45 4.18
N GLY A 52 -34.73 13.21 3.93
CA GLY A 52 -34.91 12.15 4.95
C GLY A 52 -33.61 11.62 5.59
N PHE A 53 -33.70 10.97 6.76
CA PHE A 53 -32.55 10.55 7.59
C PHE A 53 -31.51 9.69 6.85
N TRP A 54 -31.92 8.64 6.13
CA TRP A 54 -31.00 7.77 5.39
C TRP A 54 -30.29 8.51 4.23
N GLN A 55 -31.00 9.45 3.62
CA GLN A 55 -30.46 10.28 2.53
C GLN A 55 -29.53 11.37 3.10
N LYS A 56 -29.74 11.82 4.34
CA LYS A 56 -28.82 12.70 5.09
C LYS A 56 -27.52 11.99 5.51
N VAL A 57 -27.59 10.69 5.83
CA VAL A 57 -26.41 9.86 6.12
C VAL A 57 -25.63 9.55 4.84
N LEU A 58 -26.32 9.17 3.75
CA LEU A 58 -25.71 8.91 2.44
C LEU A 58 -25.13 10.17 1.78
N ASN A 59 -25.74 11.34 2.01
CA ASN A 59 -25.25 12.65 1.56
C ASN A 59 -24.29 13.31 2.57
N SER A 60 -23.96 12.64 3.68
CA SER A 60 -22.94 13.19 4.57
C SER A 60 -21.60 13.21 3.84
N GLU A 61 -20.84 14.30 4.00
CA GLU A 61 -19.49 14.47 3.44
C GLU A 61 -18.51 13.35 3.86
N LEU A 62 -18.95 12.53 4.81
CA LEU A 62 -18.29 11.36 5.36
C LEU A 62 -18.35 10.13 4.43
N VAL A 63 -19.38 10.02 3.59
CA VAL A 63 -19.64 8.82 2.74
C VAL A 63 -19.55 9.15 1.26
N CYS A 64 -20.03 10.33 0.86
CA CYS A 64 -20.03 10.76 -0.53
C CYS A 64 -19.51 12.20 -0.64
N VAL A 65 -18.91 12.51 -1.78
CA VAL A 65 -18.73 13.93 -2.14
C VAL A 65 -20.11 14.51 -2.42
N ASN A 66 -20.49 15.56 -1.70
CA ASN A 66 -21.75 16.24 -1.94
C ASN A 66 -21.62 17.09 -3.22
N PRO A 67 -22.44 16.85 -4.26
CA PRO A 67 -22.37 17.62 -5.49
C PRO A 67 -22.63 19.12 -5.30
N ARG A 68 -23.40 19.49 -4.26
CA ARG A 68 -23.63 20.89 -3.90
C ARG A 68 -22.39 21.62 -3.43
N ASN A 69 -21.35 20.89 -3.00
CA ASN A 69 -20.09 21.49 -2.60
C ASN A 69 -19.12 21.69 -3.79
N LEU A 70 -19.47 21.19 -4.98
CA LEU A 70 -18.66 21.30 -6.20
C LEU A 70 -19.02 22.48 -7.09
N HIS A 71 -20.09 23.19 -6.74
CA HIS A 71 -20.46 24.49 -7.27
C HIS A 71 -20.81 25.41 -6.09
N GLY A 72 -20.73 26.72 -6.26
CA GLY A 72 -21.20 27.66 -5.26
C GLY A 72 -22.72 27.83 -5.33
N GLU A 73 -23.25 28.78 -4.56
CA GLU A 73 -24.70 28.92 -4.36
C GLU A 73 -25.40 29.77 -5.43
N VAL A 74 -24.63 30.36 -6.35
CA VAL A 74 -25.08 31.47 -7.19
C VAL A 74 -25.04 31.06 -8.66
N MET A 75 -26.05 31.45 -9.44
CA MET A 75 -26.12 31.19 -10.89
C MET A 75 -25.97 29.69 -11.26
N VAL A 76 -26.55 28.80 -10.45
CA VAL A 76 -26.49 27.35 -10.67
C VAL A 76 -27.57 26.92 -11.66
N THR A 77 -27.15 26.59 -12.89
CA THR A 77 -28.04 26.03 -13.92
C THR A 77 -28.16 24.51 -13.78
N ASP A 78 -29.21 23.91 -14.38
CA ASP A 78 -29.40 22.45 -14.37
C ASP A 78 -28.21 21.70 -15.01
N ALA A 79 -27.51 22.34 -15.97
CA ALA A 79 -26.29 21.81 -16.56
C ALA A 79 -25.13 21.77 -15.55
N ILE A 80 -24.94 22.84 -14.77
CA ILE A 80 -23.92 22.89 -13.70
C ILE A 80 -24.22 21.86 -12.62
N GLU A 81 -25.48 21.70 -12.23
CA GLU A 81 -25.89 20.70 -11.24
C GLU A 81 -25.62 19.28 -11.74
N LYS A 82 -25.97 18.97 -13.00
CA LYS A 82 -25.71 17.67 -13.63
C LYS A 82 -24.22 17.35 -13.72
N GLU A 83 -23.40 18.32 -14.11
CA GLU A 83 -21.94 18.14 -14.20
C GLU A 83 -21.30 17.97 -12.82
N SER A 84 -21.75 18.74 -11.83
CA SER A 84 -21.31 18.61 -10.44
C SER A 84 -21.69 17.24 -9.88
N LYS A 85 -22.89 16.74 -10.17
CA LYS A 85 -23.32 15.39 -9.81
C LYS A 85 -22.44 14.31 -10.45
N SER A 86 -22.09 14.44 -11.72
CA SER A 86 -21.20 13.49 -12.40
C SER A 86 -19.80 13.48 -11.78
N THR A 87 -19.24 14.65 -11.50
CA THR A 87 -17.92 14.80 -10.88
C THR A 87 -17.90 14.22 -9.47
N ALA A 88 -18.92 14.54 -8.65
CA ALA A 88 -19.07 14.03 -7.29
C ALA A 88 -19.19 12.51 -7.23
N VAL A 89 -19.96 11.90 -8.15
CA VAL A 89 -20.08 10.44 -8.25
C VAL A 89 -18.73 9.81 -8.58
N MET A 90 -18.00 10.36 -9.55
CA MET A 90 -16.69 9.83 -9.94
C MET A 90 -15.66 9.94 -8.80
N GLN A 91 -15.63 11.09 -8.11
CA GLN A 91 -14.78 11.29 -6.94
C GLN A 91 -15.12 10.31 -5.80
N THR A 92 -16.40 10.09 -5.54
CA THR A 92 -16.87 9.13 -4.53
C THR A 92 -16.45 7.70 -4.87
N ILE A 93 -16.68 7.25 -6.12
CA ILE A 93 -16.27 5.92 -6.58
C ILE A 93 -14.75 5.74 -6.41
N SER A 94 -13.96 6.73 -6.82
CA SER A 94 -12.51 6.71 -6.66
C SER A 94 -12.09 6.56 -5.19
N ASN A 95 -12.66 7.39 -4.30
CA ASN A 95 -12.32 7.38 -2.87
C ASN A 95 -12.72 6.05 -2.22
N VAL A 96 -13.92 5.54 -2.49
CA VAL A 96 -14.40 4.24 -2.01
C VAL A 96 -13.50 3.11 -2.50
N TRP A 97 -13.20 3.08 -3.80
CA TRP A 97 -12.38 2.02 -4.37
C TRP A 97 -10.97 1.98 -3.77
N ASN A 98 -10.33 3.14 -3.68
CA ASN A 98 -9.01 3.28 -3.07
C ASN A 98 -9.03 2.86 -1.59
N THR A 99 -10.09 3.21 -0.87
CA THR A 99 -10.28 2.83 0.54
C THR A 99 -10.44 1.32 0.70
N VAL A 100 -11.25 0.67 -0.15
CA VAL A 100 -11.41 -0.80 -0.16
C VAL A 100 -10.07 -1.50 -0.39
N GLY A 101 -9.20 -0.93 -1.22
CA GLY A 101 -7.86 -1.46 -1.46
C GLY A 101 -6.92 -1.39 -0.25
N VAL A 102 -7.10 -0.44 0.68
CA VAL A 102 -6.17 -0.24 1.81
C VAL A 102 -6.69 -0.76 3.14
N VAL A 103 -8.01 -0.91 3.30
CA VAL A 103 -8.64 -1.45 4.51
C VAL A 103 -8.07 -2.83 4.92
N PRO A 104 -7.83 -3.78 4.00
CA PRO A 104 -7.22 -5.07 4.36
C PRO A 104 -5.83 -4.93 4.98
N ILE A 105 -5.05 -3.92 4.58
CA ILE A 105 -3.73 -3.62 5.15
C ILE A 105 -3.90 -3.09 6.58
N ALA A 106 -4.84 -2.18 6.81
CA ALA A 106 -5.13 -1.65 8.15
C ALA A 106 -5.63 -2.73 9.11
N TYR A 107 -6.50 -3.62 8.63
CA TYR A 107 -6.99 -4.77 9.38
C TYR A 107 -5.86 -5.74 9.73
N ALA A 108 -5.09 -6.15 8.72
CA ALA A 108 -4.02 -7.13 8.90
C ALA A 108 -2.86 -6.56 9.71
N GLY A 109 -2.51 -5.29 9.52
CA GLY A 109 -1.33 -4.62 10.10
C GLY A 109 -1.31 -4.60 11.63
N VAL A 110 -2.48 -4.68 12.27
CA VAL A 110 -2.61 -4.74 13.75
C VAL A 110 -2.97 -6.13 14.27
N GLY A 111 -2.81 -7.17 13.44
CA GLY A 111 -3.02 -8.57 13.81
C GLY A 111 -4.45 -9.10 13.59
N GLY A 112 -5.33 -8.30 12.98
CA GLY A 112 -6.73 -8.68 12.77
C GLY A 112 -7.57 -8.66 14.05
N GLY A 113 -8.67 -9.42 14.09
CA GLY A 113 -9.55 -9.49 15.25
C GLY A 113 -10.21 -8.15 15.57
N VAL A 114 -10.51 -7.88 16.85
CA VAL A 114 -11.20 -6.66 17.28
C VAL A 114 -10.35 -5.41 17.02
N SER A 115 -9.04 -5.46 17.31
CA SER A 115 -8.11 -4.36 16.99
C SER A 115 -8.05 -4.12 15.48
N GLY A 116 -8.04 -5.18 14.67
CA GLY A 116 -8.12 -5.11 13.21
C GLY A 116 -9.38 -4.42 12.71
N VAL A 117 -10.54 -4.75 13.27
CA VAL A 117 -11.81 -4.09 12.92
C VAL A 117 -11.76 -2.60 13.27
N ILE A 118 -11.29 -2.24 14.46
CA ILE A 118 -11.18 -0.84 14.89
C ILE A 118 -10.23 -0.08 13.95
N SER A 119 -9.06 -0.64 13.65
CA SER A 119 -8.08 -0.06 12.71
C SER A 119 -8.68 0.13 11.31
N ALA A 120 -9.37 -0.89 10.79
CA ALA A 120 -10.05 -0.83 9.50
C ALA A 120 -11.10 0.29 9.44
N VAL A 121 -11.90 0.45 10.50
CA VAL A 121 -12.91 1.51 10.59
C VAL A 121 -12.26 2.89 10.63
N ILE A 122 -11.18 3.07 11.41
CA ILE A 122 -10.46 4.34 11.50
C ILE A 122 -9.87 4.71 10.14
N VAL A 123 -9.19 3.77 9.47
CA VAL A 123 -8.59 4.02 8.16
C VAL A 123 -9.66 4.28 7.10
N LEU A 124 -10.76 3.52 7.11
CA LEU A 124 -11.89 3.78 6.23
C LEU A 124 -12.41 5.21 6.42
N TRP A 125 -12.67 5.61 7.67
CA TRP A 125 -13.17 6.94 7.98
C TRP A 125 -12.19 8.05 7.58
N ALA A 126 -10.91 7.90 7.92
CA ALA A 126 -9.88 8.88 7.62
C ALA A 126 -9.63 9.03 6.11
N SER A 127 -9.59 7.92 5.36
CA SER A 127 -9.42 7.94 3.91
C SER A 127 -10.61 8.58 3.18
N GLN A 128 -11.84 8.28 3.61
CA GLN A 128 -13.04 8.90 3.04
C GLN A 128 -13.10 10.40 3.35
N LEU A 129 -12.88 10.78 4.61
CA LEU A 129 -12.90 12.18 5.01
C LEU A 129 -11.82 13.00 4.27
N ALA A 130 -10.59 12.50 4.22
CA ALA A 130 -9.49 13.18 3.53
C ALA A 130 -9.73 13.24 2.01
N GLY A 131 -10.20 12.14 1.40
CA GLY A 131 -10.50 12.08 -0.02
C GLY A 131 -11.63 13.03 -0.41
N ASN A 132 -12.72 13.06 0.36
CA ASN A 132 -13.89 13.91 0.07
C ASN A 132 -13.56 15.39 0.31
N SER A 133 -12.87 15.71 1.42
CA SER A 133 -12.46 17.08 1.74
C SER A 133 -11.48 17.64 0.71
N THR A 134 -10.43 16.90 0.36
CA THR A 134 -9.45 17.36 -0.64
C THR A 134 -10.04 17.45 -2.05
N SER A 135 -10.93 16.53 -2.43
CA SER A 135 -11.66 16.58 -3.71
C SER A 135 -12.58 17.80 -3.80
N THR A 136 -13.30 18.10 -2.72
CA THR A 136 -14.19 19.27 -2.64
C THR A 136 -13.39 20.57 -2.69
N ALA A 137 -12.33 20.68 -1.88
CA ALA A 137 -11.47 21.86 -1.85
C ALA A 137 -10.72 22.06 -3.19
N ALA A 138 -10.37 20.99 -3.89
CA ALA A 138 -9.76 21.06 -5.21
C ALA A 138 -10.70 21.59 -6.28
N SER A 139 -12.01 21.34 -6.15
CA SER A 139 -13.06 21.81 -7.06
C SER A 139 -13.42 23.29 -6.85
N ASN A 140 -13.26 23.82 -5.64
CA ASN A 140 -13.53 25.24 -5.32
C ASN A 140 -12.37 26.14 -5.78
N ALA A 141 -12.24 26.37 -7.09
CA ALA A 141 -11.15 27.13 -7.69
C ALA A 141 -11.52 28.58 -8.05
N ASN A 142 -12.12 29.33 -7.12
CA ASN A 142 -12.40 30.75 -7.34
C ASN A 142 -11.10 31.60 -7.25
N PRO A 143 -11.08 32.85 -7.76
CA PRO A 143 -9.87 33.70 -7.74
C PRO A 143 -9.30 33.93 -6.33
N ALA A 144 -10.15 34.02 -5.31
CA ALA A 144 -9.75 34.26 -3.92
C ALA A 144 -9.14 33.01 -3.24
N SER A 145 -9.58 31.81 -3.61
CA SER A 145 -9.18 30.53 -3.02
C SER A 145 -8.24 29.71 -3.92
N ARG A 146 -7.87 30.20 -5.11
CA ARG A 146 -7.16 29.44 -6.14
C ARG A 146 -5.88 28.77 -5.67
N LYS A 147 -5.11 29.43 -4.79
CA LYS A 147 -3.89 28.85 -4.18
C LYS A 147 -4.21 27.65 -3.29
N TRP A 148 -5.26 27.75 -2.48
CA TRP A 148 -5.75 26.67 -1.63
C TRP A 148 -6.31 25.52 -2.46
N ALA A 149 -7.08 25.83 -3.51
CA ALA A 149 -7.62 24.82 -4.44
C ALA A 149 -6.51 24.08 -5.20
N ASN A 150 -5.41 24.76 -5.54
CA ASN A 150 -4.23 24.12 -6.13
C ASN A 150 -3.51 23.21 -5.12
N ALA A 151 -3.32 23.66 -3.88
CA ALA A 151 -2.73 22.85 -2.83
C ALA A 151 -3.59 21.60 -2.53
N ALA A 152 -4.91 21.76 -2.47
CA ALA A 152 -5.86 20.66 -2.30
C ALA A 152 -5.85 19.68 -3.48
N LEU A 153 -5.70 20.17 -4.72
CA LEU A 153 -5.55 19.32 -5.91
C LEU A 153 -4.27 18.48 -5.84
N VAL A 154 -3.14 19.10 -5.49
CA VAL A 154 -1.86 18.38 -5.29
C VAL A 154 -2.00 17.35 -4.18
N GLY A 155 -2.63 17.72 -3.06
CA GLY A 155 -2.92 16.81 -1.96
C GLY A 155 -3.81 15.63 -2.38
N ASN A 156 -4.85 15.88 -3.17
CA ASN A 156 -5.74 14.84 -3.70
C ASN A 156 -4.99 13.89 -4.64
N ILE A 157 -4.16 14.42 -5.55
CA ILE A 157 -3.32 13.60 -6.44
C ILE A 157 -2.36 12.74 -5.63
N ALA A 158 -1.66 13.32 -4.65
CA ALA A 158 -0.73 12.59 -3.79
C ALA A 158 -1.43 11.49 -2.99
N LEU A 159 -2.60 11.77 -2.44
CA LEU A 159 -3.42 10.79 -1.71
C LEU A 159 -3.84 9.63 -2.61
N ASN A 160 -4.37 9.92 -3.81
CA ASN A 160 -4.77 8.89 -4.76
C ASN A 160 -3.58 8.04 -5.22
N LEU A 161 -2.42 8.65 -5.50
CA LEU A 161 -1.21 7.91 -5.85
C LEU A 161 -0.74 7.00 -4.71
N GLY A 162 -0.72 7.52 -3.48
CA GLY A 162 -0.35 6.75 -2.29
C GLY A 162 -1.26 5.55 -2.08
N LEU A 163 -2.59 5.78 -2.03
CA LEU A 163 -3.59 4.72 -1.82
C LEU A 163 -3.57 3.69 -2.95
N THR A 164 -3.46 4.13 -4.21
CA THR A 164 -3.37 3.25 -5.38
C THR A 164 -2.09 2.40 -5.35
N GLY A 165 -0.96 2.99 -4.93
CA GLY A 165 0.32 2.30 -4.88
C GLY A 165 0.32 1.12 -3.90
N ILE A 166 -0.46 1.19 -2.83
CA ILE A 166 -0.56 0.12 -1.83
C ILE A 166 -1.81 -0.76 -2.00
N SER A 167 -2.80 -0.35 -2.81
CA SER A 167 -4.07 -1.09 -2.96
C SER A 167 -3.86 -2.51 -3.48
N GLY A 168 -2.90 -2.74 -4.38
CA GLY A 168 -2.55 -4.07 -4.87
C GLY A 168 -2.16 -5.04 -3.75
N VAL A 169 -1.42 -4.55 -2.74
CA VAL A 169 -1.03 -5.34 -1.56
C VAL A 169 -2.26 -5.69 -0.72
N GLY A 170 -3.18 -4.75 -0.54
CA GLY A 170 -4.39 -5.00 0.22
C GLY A 170 -5.37 -5.94 -0.50
N PHE A 171 -5.47 -5.86 -1.82
CA PHE A 171 -6.22 -6.84 -2.61
C PHE A 171 -5.58 -8.23 -2.55
N GLU A 172 -4.24 -8.34 -2.52
CA GLU A 172 -3.57 -9.63 -2.29
C GLU A 172 -3.88 -10.17 -0.89
N ILE A 173 -3.89 -9.33 0.15
CA ILE A 173 -4.30 -9.73 1.51
C ILE A 173 -5.75 -10.23 1.52
N LEU A 174 -6.65 -9.52 0.82
CA LEU A 174 -8.08 -9.84 0.79
C LEU A 174 -8.34 -11.15 0.05
N MET A 175 -7.74 -11.35 -1.12
CA MET A 175 -8.04 -12.45 -2.03
C MET A 175 -7.19 -13.70 -1.79
N ASN A 176 -5.97 -13.55 -1.27
CA ASN A 176 -4.99 -14.64 -1.16
C ASN A 176 -4.52 -14.90 0.28
N SER A 177 -5.33 -14.56 1.28
CA SER A 177 -4.97 -14.69 2.71
C SER A 177 -4.50 -16.10 3.13
N ASP A 178 -5.14 -17.16 2.63
CA ASP A 178 -4.73 -18.55 2.93
C ASP A 178 -3.36 -18.88 2.32
N LYS A 179 -3.11 -18.43 1.10
CA LYS A 179 -1.83 -18.62 0.42
C LYS A 179 -0.71 -17.85 1.12
N LEU A 180 -1.00 -16.63 1.58
CA LEU A 180 -0.05 -15.83 2.37
C LEU A 180 0.30 -16.54 3.69
N SER A 181 -0.68 -17.18 4.33
CA SER A 181 -0.46 -17.94 5.56
C SER A 181 0.42 -19.18 5.32
N LYS A 182 0.27 -19.86 4.17
CA LYS A 182 1.17 -20.94 3.75
C LYS A 182 2.59 -20.45 3.49
N ILE A 183 2.76 -19.35 2.74
CA ILE A 183 4.07 -18.75 2.47
C ILE A 183 4.77 -18.35 3.78
N TYR A 184 4.01 -17.76 4.71
CA TYR A 184 4.56 -17.42 6.01
C TYR A 184 4.91 -18.66 6.85
N ALA A 185 4.11 -19.72 6.76
CA ALA A 185 4.44 -20.99 7.42
C ALA A 185 5.74 -21.60 6.87
N ASP A 186 5.96 -21.56 5.55
CA ASP A 186 7.22 -22.00 4.95
C ASP A 186 8.40 -21.21 5.51
N LYS A 187 8.27 -19.88 5.62
CA LYS A 187 9.28 -19.01 6.25
C LYS A 187 9.55 -19.42 7.71
N VAL A 188 8.51 -19.67 8.50
CA VAL A 188 8.65 -20.06 9.92
C VAL A 188 9.37 -21.41 10.04
N VAL A 189 9.02 -22.38 9.19
CA VAL A 189 9.67 -23.70 9.15
C VAL A 189 11.14 -23.55 8.74
N GLU A 190 11.44 -22.75 7.72
CA GLU A 190 12.81 -22.46 7.27
C GLU A 190 13.67 -21.89 8.42
N GLU A 191 13.16 -20.86 9.08
CA GLU A 191 13.89 -20.13 10.14
C GLU A 191 14.08 -20.95 11.42
N HIS A 192 13.10 -21.79 11.80
CA HIS A 192 13.10 -22.44 13.12
C HIS A 192 13.40 -23.94 13.07
N LEU A 193 13.12 -24.63 11.96
CA LEU A 193 13.26 -26.08 11.85
C LEU A 193 14.40 -26.47 10.91
N TYR A 194 14.60 -25.75 9.80
CA TYR A 194 15.68 -26.07 8.85
C TYR A 194 17.01 -25.39 9.19
N ALA A 195 17.00 -24.31 9.96
CA ALA A 195 18.21 -23.57 10.33
C ALA A 195 19.29 -24.43 11.01
N THR A 196 18.92 -25.33 11.94
CA THR A 196 19.89 -26.19 12.63
C THR A 196 20.48 -27.25 11.70
N PRO A 197 19.68 -28.03 10.95
CA PRO A 197 20.20 -28.93 9.92
C PRO A 197 21.12 -28.23 8.90
N HIS A 198 20.74 -27.06 8.39
CA HIS A 198 21.57 -26.29 7.47
C HIS A 198 22.90 -25.87 8.09
N ARG A 199 22.90 -25.45 9.35
CA ARG A 199 24.13 -25.13 10.08
C ARG A 199 25.04 -26.35 10.23
N ASN A 200 24.49 -27.53 10.53
CA ASN A 200 25.26 -28.78 10.64
C ASN A 200 25.88 -29.19 9.30
N ILE A 201 25.14 -29.01 8.20
CA ILE A 201 25.64 -29.25 6.84
C ILE A 201 26.81 -28.31 6.53
N ALA A 202 26.61 -27.00 6.73
CA ALA A 202 27.63 -25.99 6.45
C ALA A 202 28.89 -26.15 7.32
N GLU A 203 28.73 -26.47 8.61
CA GLU A 203 29.86 -26.74 9.50
C GLU A 203 30.58 -28.04 9.09
N GLY A 204 29.85 -29.08 8.70
CA GLY A 204 30.43 -30.31 8.16
C GLY A 204 31.28 -30.04 6.92
N GLU A 205 30.80 -29.21 5.98
CA GLU A 205 31.54 -28.78 4.79
C GLU A 205 32.79 -27.98 5.15
N ARG A 206 32.69 -27.04 6.10
CA ARG A 206 33.84 -26.27 6.61
C ARG A 206 34.92 -27.16 7.20
N VAL A 207 34.54 -28.17 7.98
CA VAL A 207 35.47 -29.14 8.58
C VAL A 207 36.10 -30.03 7.50
N LEU A 208 35.34 -30.44 6.48
CA LEU A 208 35.88 -31.16 5.33
C LEU A 208 36.93 -30.35 4.55
N ASP A 209 36.73 -29.04 4.41
CA ASP A 209 37.73 -28.17 3.79
C ASP A 209 38.98 -28.02 4.67
N GLN A 210 38.83 -27.96 6.00
CA GLN A 210 39.97 -28.02 6.91
C GLN A 210 40.73 -29.36 6.80
N ALA A 211 40.03 -30.46 6.57
CA ALA A 211 40.65 -31.77 6.34
C ALA A 211 41.57 -31.74 5.11
N LYS A 212 41.14 -31.11 4.00
CA LYS A 212 41.98 -30.94 2.79
C LYS A 212 43.23 -30.11 3.07
N VAL A 213 43.09 -29.01 3.83
CA VAL A 213 44.24 -28.18 4.23
C VAL A 213 45.20 -28.99 5.12
N ALA A 214 44.68 -29.72 6.09
CA ALA A 214 45.49 -30.58 6.95
C ALA A 214 46.20 -31.69 6.16
N GLN A 215 45.53 -32.25 5.14
CA GLN A 215 46.12 -33.24 4.23
C GLN A 215 47.33 -32.65 3.51
N ASN A 216 47.20 -31.46 2.91
CA ASN A 216 48.32 -30.78 2.25
C ASN A 216 49.50 -30.52 3.19
N ILE A 217 49.23 -30.18 4.46
CA ILE A 217 50.28 -30.00 5.49
C ILE A 217 50.96 -31.33 5.80
N CYS A 218 50.20 -32.40 5.99
CA CYS A 218 50.75 -33.75 6.18
C CYS A 218 51.62 -34.16 5.00
N ASP A 219 51.16 -33.96 3.77
CA ASP A 219 51.89 -34.34 2.55
C ASP A 219 53.21 -33.55 2.44
N THR A 220 53.17 -32.24 2.70
CA THR A 220 54.35 -31.38 2.70
C THR A 220 55.38 -31.82 3.76
N LYS A 221 54.92 -32.08 4.99
CA LYS A 221 55.80 -32.49 6.09
C LYS A 221 56.32 -33.91 5.91
N THR A 222 55.55 -34.78 5.26
CA THR A 222 55.99 -36.14 4.91
C THR A 222 57.09 -36.08 3.85
N ALA A 223 56.97 -35.21 2.84
CA ALA A 223 58.01 -34.99 1.85
C ALA A 223 59.31 -34.44 2.49
N GLU A 224 59.19 -33.49 3.43
CA GLU A 224 60.33 -32.97 4.21
C GLU A 224 61.03 -34.09 5.00
N TYR A 225 60.25 -34.94 5.68
CA TYR A 225 60.77 -36.09 6.40
C TYR A 225 61.51 -37.08 5.49
N GLN A 226 60.94 -37.42 4.33
CA GLN A 226 61.59 -38.33 3.37
C GLN A 226 62.88 -37.74 2.80
N ALA A 227 62.89 -36.44 2.49
CA ALA A 227 64.08 -35.75 1.99
C ALA A 227 65.22 -35.71 3.02
N GLU A 228 64.91 -35.47 4.30
CA GLU A 228 65.92 -35.50 5.37
C GLU A 228 66.38 -36.93 5.70
N ARG A 229 65.47 -37.91 5.67
CA ARG A 229 65.82 -39.32 5.88
C ARG A 229 66.79 -39.83 4.82
N GLY A 230 66.63 -39.42 3.57
CA GLY A 230 67.53 -39.80 2.46
C GLY A 230 68.94 -39.21 2.56
N LYS A 231 69.19 -38.25 3.46
CA LYS A 231 70.51 -37.62 3.68
C LYS A 231 71.32 -38.26 4.81
N SER A 232 70.74 -39.20 5.56
CA SER A 232 71.31 -39.72 6.82
C SER A 232 71.32 -41.25 6.83
N ASP A 233 72.53 -41.84 6.78
CA ASP A 233 72.74 -43.29 6.87
C ASP A 233 72.53 -43.85 8.28
N LYS A 234 72.37 -42.98 9.27
CA LYS A 234 72.18 -43.40 10.67
C LYS A 234 70.79 -43.99 10.85
N LEU A 235 70.72 -45.15 11.54
CA LEU A 235 69.44 -45.76 11.88
C LEU A 235 68.59 -44.83 12.77
N TYR A 236 69.22 -44.01 13.60
CA TYR A 236 68.60 -43.00 14.45
C TYR A 236 69.23 -41.62 14.21
N ASP A 237 68.44 -40.67 13.73
CA ASP A 237 68.82 -39.27 13.57
C ASP A 237 67.84 -38.40 14.39
N PRO A 238 68.31 -37.56 15.32
CA PRO A 238 67.46 -36.70 16.14
C PRO A 238 66.52 -35.80 15.31
N LYS A 239 66.94 -35.36 14.12
CA LYS A 239 66.12 -34.51 13.25
C LYS A 239 64.96 -35.28 12.63
N THR A 240 65.23 -36.48 12.11
CA THR A 240 64.19 -37.31 11.48
C THR A 240 63.24 -37.90 12.52
N SER A 241 63.73 -38.19 13.72
CA SER A 241 62.93 -38.69 14.85
C SER A 241 61.91 -37.65 15.32
N SER A 242 62.32 -36.39 15.48
CA SER A 242 61.41 -35.29 15.84
C SER A 242 60.34 -35.03 14.77
N LEU A 243 60.70 -35.06 13.47
CA LEU A 243 59.72 -34.94 12.39
C LEU A 243 58.72 -36.11 12.38
N HIS A 244 59.21 -37.34 12.58
CA HIS A 244 58.35 -38.52 12.63
C HIS A 244 57.31 -38.42 13.75
N GLU A 245 57.73 -38.00 14.95
CA GLU A 245 56.81 -37.79 16.08
C GLU A 245 55.76 -36.70 15.80
N GLN A 246 56.12 -35.62 15.13
CA GLN A 246 55.16 -34.58 14.73
C GLN A 246 54.15 -35.07 13.67
N LEU A 247 54.58 -35.94 12.77
CA LEU A 247 53.75 -36.52 11.71
C LEU A 247 52.76 -37.56 12.26
N HIS A 248 53.25 -38.49 13.08
CA HIS A 248 52.53 -39.71 13.45
C HIS A 248 52.22 -39.86 14.95
N GLY A 249 52.89 -39.08 15.80
CA GLY A 249 52.86 -39.17 17.26
C GLY A 249 54.01 -40.01 17.83
N PRO A 250 54.03 -40.21 19.16
CA PRO A 250 55.10 -40.95 19.83
C PRO A 250 55.16 -42.42 19.38
N HIS A 251 56.35 -43.00 19.35
CA HIS A 251 56.54 -44.41 19.02
C HIS A 251 55.90 -45.36 20.05
N GLY A 252 55.37 -46.49 19.57
CA GLY A 252 54.80 -47.55 20.42
C GLY A 252 53.42 -47.25 21.00
N VAL A 253 52.82 -46.11 20.66
CA VAL A 253 51.49 -45.73 21.14
C VAL A 253 50.40 -46.28 20.20
N PRO A 254 49.38 -47.00 20.73
CA PRO A 254 48.30 -47.53 19.90
C PRO A 254 47.42 -46.40 19.33
N SER A 255 46.78 -46.63 18.17
CA SER A 255 45.91 -45.62 17.55
C SER A 255 44.77 -45.14 18.47
N SER A 256 44.29 -45.98 19.38
CA SER A 256 43.23 -45.65 20.35
C SER A 256 43.60 -44.56 21.35
N TYR A 257 44.90 -44.32 21.58
CA TYR A 257 45.36 -43.20 22.40
C TYR A 257 44.92 -41.85 21.84
N PHE A 258 44.92 -41.73 20.51
CA PHE A 258 44.59 -40.50 19.81
C PHE A 258 43.08 -40.23 19.74
N ASP A 259 42.25 -41.20 20.10
CA ASP A 259 40.78 -41.05 19.99
C ASP A 259 40.20 -40.00 20.91
N LYS A 260 40.85 -39.78 22.05
CA LYS A 260 40.44 -38.81 23.09
C LYS A 260 41.13 -37.45 22.94
N ILE A 261 42.06 -37.33 22.00
CA ILE A 261 42.82 -36.11 21.77
C ILE A 261 42.01 -35.21 20.84
N ARG A 262 41.95 -33.91 21.17
CA ARG A 262 41.26 -32.93 20.34
C ARG A 262 41.94 -32.82 18.97
N PRO A 263 41.19 -32.58 17.88
CA PRO A 263 41.77 -32.48 16.53
C PRO A 263 42.93 -31.46 16.41
N ALA A 264 42.91 -30.38 17.19
CA ALA A 264 43.98 -29.39 17.23
C ALA A 264 45.34 -29.95 17.71
N ASP A 265 45.30 -30.94 18.60
CA ASP A 265 46.46 -31.50 19.30
C ASP A 265 46.95 -32.82 18.67
N LEU A 266 46.30 -33.29 17.61
CA LEU A 266 46.69 -34.50 16.89
C LEU A 266 47.99 -34.32 16.09
N PRO A 267 48.74 -35.39 15.80
CA PRO A 267 49.84 -35.36 14.84
C PRO A 267 49.37 -34.96 13.43
N TYR A 268 50.27 -34.34 12.65
CA TYR A 268 49.91 -33.73 11.35
C TYR A 268 49.21 -34.70 10.39
N CYS A 269 49.62 -35.97 10.33
CA CYS A 269 49.04 -36.95 9.42
C CYS A 269 47.86 -37.74 10.01
N ARG A 270 47.52 -37.52 11.28
CA ARG A 270 46.29 -38.07 11.89
C ARG A 270 45.13 -37.09 11.85
N LYS A 271 45.41 -35.78 11.81
CA LYS A 271 44.40 -34.71 11.69
C LYS A 271 43.45 -34.86 10.49
N PRO A 272 43.92 -35.12 9.25
CA PRO A 272 43.06 -35.04 8.07
C PRO A 272 41.90 -36.04 8.16
N LYS A 273 42.22 -37.30 8.49
CA LYS A 273 41.21 -38.36 8.62
C LYS A 273 40.21 -38.09 9.74
N ARG A 274 40.65 -37.57 10.89
CA ARG A 274 39.73 -37.20 11.99
C ARG A 274 38.76 -36.10 11.57
N LEU A 275 39.27 -35.04 10.94
CA LEU A 275 38.45 -33.95 10.42
C LEU A 275 37.52 -34.44 9.31
N GLU A 276 37.99 -35.33 8.43
CA GLU A 276 37.16 -35.92 7.38
C GLU A 276 35.99 -36.72 7.96
N ASP A 277 36.25 -37.58 8.96
CA ASP A 277 35.22 -38.37 9.63
C ASP A 277 34.23 -37.49 10.41
N GLU A 278 34.72 -36.48 11.13
CA GLU A 278 33.89 -35.50 11.87
C GLU A 278 33.02 -34.66 10.92
N GLY A 279 33.61 -34.13 9.85
CA GLY A 279 32.90 -33.33 8.85
C GLY A 279 31.86 -34.15 8.09
N LYS A 280 32.18 -35.38 7.68
CA LYS A 280 31.22 -36.31 7.06
C LYS A 280 30.06 -36.61 8.00
N LYS A 281 30.36 -36.94 9.26
CA LYS A 281 29.32 -37.25 10.26
C LYS A 281 28.37 -36.09 10.49
N LEU A 282 28.90 -34.87 10.67
CA LEU A 282 28.08 -33.66 10.84
C LEU A 282 27.19 -33.39 9.63
N ARG A 283 27.78 -33.48 8.43
CA ARG A 283 27.05 -33.26 7.17
C ARG A 283 25.95 -34.29 6.97
N GLU A 284 26.25 -35.57 7.17
CA GLU A 284 25.27 -36.67 7.04
C GLU A 284 24.17 -36.59 8.10
N GLN A 285 24.49 -36.22 9.34
CA GLN A 285 23.49 -35.98 10.38
C GLN A 285 22.57 -34.83 10.01
N GLY A 286 23.13 -33.69 9.59
CA GLY A 286 22.34 -32.55 9.12
C GLY A 286 21.45 -32.89 7.92
N GLN A 287 21.97 -33.64 6.93
CA GLN A 287 21.19 -34.09 5.78
C GLN A 287 20.04 -35.04 6.18
N LYS A 288 20.30 -35.99 7.09
CA LYS A 288 19.28 -36.92 7.59
C LYS A 288 18.18 -36.19 8.36
N GLU A 289 18.57 -35.27 9.25
CA GLU A 289 17.62 -34.44 10.01
C GLU A 289 16.79 -33.57 9.07
N LEU A 290 17.42 -32.89 8.11
CA LEU A 290 16.71 -32.05 7.13
C LEU A 290 15.69 -32.87 6.33
N HIS A 291 16.10 -34.01 5.77
CA HIS A 291 15.24 -34.89 5.00
C HIS A 291 14.08 -35.45 5.84
N MET A 292 14.34 -35.80 7.10
CA MET A 292 13.29 -36.27 8.02
C MET A 292 12.25 -35.19 8.28
N VAL A 293 12.68 -33.96 8.60
CA VAL A 293 11.76 -32.86 8.86
C VAL A 293 10.98 -32.51 7.60
N GLN A 294 11.65 -32.37 6.45
CA GLN A 294 11.00 -32.09 5.15
C GLN A 294 9.94 -33.15 4.81
N SER A 295 10.28 -34.44 4.94
CA SER A 295 9.34 -35.54 4.69
C SER A 295 8.14 -35.48 5.64
N THR A 296 8.35 -35.16 6.91
CA THR A 296 7.26 -35.05 7.90
C THR A 296 6.36 -33.85 7.59
N VAL A 297 6.94 -32.73 7.15
CA VAL A 297 6.21 -31.54 6.72
C VAL A 297 5.32 -31.87 5.51
N GLU A 298 5.86 -32.55 4.51
CA GLU A 298 5.12 -32.98 3.32
C GLU A 298 3.99 -33.97 3.67
N GLN A 299 4.28 -34.99 4.48
CA GLN A 299 3.29 -35.97 4.95
C GLN A 299 2.15 -35.32 5.74
N SER A 300 2.41 -34.21 6.42
CA SER A 300 1.40 -33.48 7.18
C SER A 300 0.48 -32.63 6.29
N GLY A 301 0.76 -32.51 4.99
CA GLY A 301 0.03 -31.66 4.05
C GLY A 301 0.66 -30.27 3.84
N GLY A 302 1.93 -30.10 4.21
CA GLY A 302 2.70 -28.86 4.07
C GLY A 302 2.95 -28.13 5.39
N SER A 303 3.76 -27.06 5.33
CA SER A 303 4.29 -26.33 6.49
C SER A 303 3.22 -25.83 7.45
N LEU A 304 2.14 -25.25 6.93
CA LEU A 304 1.07 -24.71 7.78
C LEU A 304 0.39 -25.81 8.61
N GLU A 305 0.09 -26.94 7.99
CA GLU A 305 -0.62 -28.05 8.63
C GLU A 305 0.32 -28.82 9.59
N TYR A 306 1.58 -28.97 9.21
CA TYR A 306 2.63 -29.47 10.09
C TYR A 306 2.77 -28.62 11.36
N LEU A 307 2.88 -27.29 11.21
CA LEU A 307 2.96 -26.39 12.36
C LEU A 307 1.72 -26.52 13.25
N LYS A 308 0.53 -26.57 12.64
CA LYS A 308 -0.74 -26.71 13.36
C LYS A 308 -0.87 -28.02 14.13
N LYS A 309 -0.43 -29.15 13.55
CA LYS A 309 -0.58 -30.49 14.16
C LYS A 309 0.56 -30.83 15.12
N GLU A 310 1.80 -30.70 14.65
CA GLU A 310 3.01 -31.24 15.29
C GLU A 310 3.76 -30.20 16.12
N LYS A 311 3.65 -28.90 15.79
CA LYS A 311 4.36 -27.80 16.47
C LYS A 311 3.41 -26.72 16.98
N ARG A 312 2.36 -27.12 17.71
CA ARG A 312 1.29 -26.23 18.21
C ARG A 312 1.79 -24.98 18.93
N GLY A 313 2.85 -25.11 19.74
CA GLY A 313 3.45 -23.95 20.42
C GLY A 313 3.96 -22.90 19.44
N LEU A 314 4.72 -23.33 18.42
CA LEU A 314 5.23 -22.45 17.37
C LEU A 314 4.09 -21.91 16.50
N TYR A 315 3.08 -22.72 16.22
CA TYR A 315 1.88 -22.26 15.50
C TYR A 315 1.17 -21.13 16.25
N SER A 316 0.89 -21.29 17.55
CA SER A 316 0.19 -20.27 18.35
C SER A 316 0.94 -18.95 18.50
N GLN A 317 2.27 -18.95 18.31
CA GLN A 317 3.09 -17.73 18.33
C GLN A 317 2.97 -16.94 17.02
N HIS A 318 2.75 -17.62 15.90
CA HIS A 318 2.82 -17.04 14.56
C HIS A 318 1.45 -16.94 13.86
N PHE A 319 0.46 -17.71 14.30
CA PHE A 319 -0.85 -17.82 13.69
C PHE A 319 -1.98 -17.70 14.72
N THR A 320 -3.08 -17.11 14.27
CA THR A 320 -4.36 -17.08 14.97
C THR A 320 -5.06 -18.45 14.87
N GLU A 321 -6.09 -18.67 15.69
CA GLU A 321 -6.92 -19.90 15.62
C GLU A 321 -7.52 -20.14 14.24
N ASN A 322 -7.82 -19.07 13.51
CA ASN A 322 -8.35 -19.10 12.15
C ASN A 322 -7.28 -19.34 11.08
N GLY A 323 -6.02 -19.59 11.46
CA GLY A 323 -4.91 -19.85 10.55
C GLY A 323 -4.35 -18.62 9.83
N ARG A 324 -4.76 -17.42 10.22
CA ARG A 324 -4.17 -16.16 9.72
C ARG A 324 -2.93 -15.80 10.51
N ILE A 325 -2.00 -15.08 9.90
CA ILE A 325 -0.77 -14.59 10.54
C ILE A 325 -1.13 -13.68 11.73
N ALA A 326 -0.63 -14.01 12.92
CA ALA A 326 -0.96 -13.31 14.16
C ALA A 326 -0.26 -11.94 14.28
N ALA A 327 1.03 -11.88 13.91
CA ALA A 327 1.78 -10.64 13.92
C ALA A 327 1.41 -9.80 12.69
N GLY A 328 0.69 -8.70 12.91
CA GLY A 328 0.14 -7.93 11.80
C GLY A 328 1.17 -7.31 10.85
N GLN A 329 2.33 -6.90 11.38
CA GLN A 329 3.45 -6.43 10.57
C GLN A 329 4.00 -7.54 9.66
N GLU A 330 4.06 -8.78 10.14
CA GLU A 330 4.50 -9.93 9.33
C GLU A 330 3.47 -10.27 8.25
N ALA A 331 2.17 -10.10 8.52
CA ALA A 331 1.13 -10.30 7.52
C ALA A 331 1.27 -9.31 6.34
N VAL A 332 1.44 -8.03 6.64
CA VAL A 332 1.62 -6.98 5.63
C VAL A 332 2.97 -7.13 4.92
N SER A 333 4.05 -7.38 5.64
CA SER A 333 5.39 -7.59 5.07
C SER A 333 5.44 -8.80 4.15
N THR A 334 4.83 -9.92 4.55
CA THR A 334 4.73 -11.12 3.72
C THR A 334 3.92 -10.86 2.46
N SER A 335 2.78 -10.15 2.57
CA SER A 335 1.98 -9.76 1.40
C SER A 335 2.77 -8.87 0.45
N MET A 336 3.43 -7.83 0.98
CA MET A 336 4.23 -6.90 0.19
C MET A 336 5.34 -7.63 -0.57
N ARG A 337 6.12 -8.49 0.11
CA ARG A 337 7.19 -9.26 -0.53
C ARG A 337 6.65 -10.21 -1.60
N ASN A 338 5.58 -10.94 -1.30
CA ASN A 338 4.97 -11.86 -2.24
C ASN A 338 4.37 -11.13 -3.47
N PHE A 339 3.70 -9.99 -3.26
CA PHE A 339 3.18 -9.15 -4.34
C PHE A 339 4.31 -8.58 -5.20
N SER A 340 5.30 -7.92 -4.59
CA SER A 340 6.43 -7.34 -5.32
C SER A 340 7.26 -8.40 -6.04
N SER A 341 7.50 -9.55 -5.43
CA SER A 341 8.26 -10.63 -6.07
C SER A 341 7.53 -11.19 -7.29
N LYS A 342 6.23 -11.47 -7.19
CA LYS A 342 5.43 -11.93 -8.34
C LYS A 342 5.39 -10.88 -9.45
N LEU A 343 5.25 -9.61 -9.08
CA LEU A 343 5.25 -8.48 -10.04
C LEU A 343 6.58 -8.39 -10.80
N LEU A 344 7.70 -8.42 -10.09
CA LEU A 344 9.04 -8.29 -10.68
C LEU A 344 9.45 -9.52 -11.49
N ASN A 345 9.00 -10.71 -11.08
CA ASN A 345 9.29 -11.97 -11.77
C ASN A 345 8.36 -12.22 -12.96
N GLY A 346 7.39 -11.33 -13.21
CA GLY A 346 6.45 -11.46 -14.31
C GLY A 346 5.39 -12.55 -14.12
N GLU A 347 5.12 -12.96 -12.87
CA GLU A 347 4.06 -13.91 -12.51
C GLU A 347 2.69 -13.20 -12.43
N TRP A 348 2.35 -12.49 -13.51
CA TRP A 348 1.14 -11.67 -13.62
C TRP A 348 -0.14 -12.50 -13.48
N ASP A 349 -0.11 -13.77 -13.91
CA ASP A 349 -1.20 -14.74 -13.78
C ASP A 349 -1.58 -14.96 -12.31
N LYS A 350 -0.60 -15.05 -11.42
CA LYS A 350 -0.79 -15.25 -9.98
C LYS A 350 -1.21 -13.98 -9.23
N LEU A 351 -1.23 -12.84 -9.93
CA LEU A 351 -1.68 -11.54 -9.44
C LEU A 351 -2.85 -10.97 -10.24
N ALA A 352 -3.37 -11.69 -11.24
CA ALA A 352 -4.26 -11.12 -12.26
C ALA A 352 -5.46 -10.38 -11.65
N LEU A 353 -6.11 -10.97 -10.65
CA LEU A 353 -7.24 -10.35 -9.96
C LEU A 353 -6.81 -9.12 -9.14
N ALA A 354 -5.73 -9.22 -8.35
CA ALA A 354 -5.24 -8.11 -7.53
C ALA A 354 -4.78 -6.93 -8.40
N LEU A 355 -4.14 -7.21 -9.54
CA LEU A 355 -3.71 -6.21 -10.50
C LEU A 355 -4.85 -5.61 -11.31
N MET A 356 -5.88 -6.40 -11.66
CA MET A 356 -7.08 -5.86 -12.28
C MET A 356 -7.76 -4.87 -11.34
N LEU A 357 -7.90 -5.21 -10.05
CA LEU A 357 -8.52 -4.34 -9.05
C LEU A 357 -7.64 -3.11 -8.75
N ALA A 358 -6.32 -3.26 -8.69
CA ALA A 358 -5.39 -2.13 -8.60
C ALA A 358 -5.40 -1.27 -9.89
N GLY A 359 -5.58 -1.87 -11.06
CA GLY A 359 -5.74 -1.15 -12.32
C GLY A 359 -7.00 -0.29 -12.35
N LEU A 360 -8.12 -0.80 -11.81
CA LEU A 360 -9.33 -0.01 -11.61
C LEU A 360 -9.10 1.18 -10.67
N SER A 361 -8.27 1.02 -9.63
CA SER A 361 -7.84 2.11 -8.73
C SER A 361 -7.13 3.23 -9.49
N VAL A 362 -6.22 2.88 -10.42
CA VAL A 362 -5.54 3.84 -11.31
C VAL A 362 -6.55 4.54 -12.23
N ILE A 363 -7.45 3.79 -12.87
CA ILE A 363 -8.42 4.33 -13.82
C ILE A 363 -9.38 5.30 -13.12
N PHE A 364 -9.97 4.89 -11.99
CA PHE A 364 -10.92 5.72 -11.27
C PHE A 364 -10.26 6.96 -10.67
N SER A 365 -9.04 6.83 -10.14
CA SER A 365 -8.26 7.98 -9.67
C SER A 365 -7.95 8.96 -10.80
N GLY A 366 -7.52 8.45 -11.96
CA GLY A 366 -7.22 9.28 -13.13
C GLY A 366 -8.45 10.02 -13.64
N LEU A 367 -9.58 9.32 -13.80
CA LEU A 367 -10.84 9.92 -14.22
C LEU A 367 -11.35 10.95 -13.20
N SER A 368 -11.26 10.65 -11.91
CA SER A 368 -11.64 11.57 -10.83
C SER A 368 -10.84 12.86 -10.87
N VAL A 369 -9.51 12.78 -10.95
CA VAL A 369 -8.63 13.96 -11.05
C VAL A 369 -8.92 14.75 -12.33
N LEU A 370 -9.05 14.08 -13.46
CA LEU A 370 -9.31 14.72 -14.75
C LEU A 370 -10.67 15.43 -14.77
N MET A 371 -11.74 14.78 -14.27
CA MET A 371 -13.04 15.42 -14.12
C MET A 371 -12.97 16.61 -13.16
N THR A 372 -12.25 16.48 -12.04
CA THR A 372 -12.03 17.58 -11.09
C THR A 372 -11.36 18.78 -11.78
N VAL A 373 -10.29 18.55 -12.55
CA VAL A 373 -9.54 19.58 -13.27
C VAL A 373 -10.38 20.23 -14.36
N TRP A 374 -11.17 19.46 -15.11
CA TRP A 374 -12.07 20.00 -16.12
C TRP A 374 -13.21 20.82 -15.49
N HIS A 375 -13.86 20.27 -14.46
CA HIS A 375 -14.96 20.89 -13.74
C HIS A 375 -14.54 22.24 -13.15
N ARG A 376 -13.45 22.29 -12.39
CA ARG A 376 -12.98 23.51 -11.71
C ARG A 376 -12.53 24.63 -12.65
N ASN A 377 -12.11 24.29 -13.87
CA ASN A 377 -11.57 25.25 -14.82
C ASN A 377 -12.67 25.83 -15.74
N LYS A 378 -13.91 25.33 -15.63
CA LYS A 378 -15.04 25.94 -16.34
C LYS A 378 -15.35 27.31 -15.75
N PRO A 379 -15.41 28.35 -16.58
CA PRO A 379 -15.69 29.68 -16.07
C PRO A 379 -17.07 29.83 -15.43
N SER A 380 -18.07 29.10 -15.95
CA SER A 380 -19.42 29.04 -15.38
C SER A 380 -19.43 28.51 -13.94
N ILE A 381 -18.52 27.61 -13.58
CA ILE A 381 -18.39 27.07 -12.22
C ILE A 381 -17.63 28.03 -11.32
N ALA A 382 -16.57 28.68 -11.81
CA ALA A 382 -15.84 29.69 -11.03
C ALA A 382 -16.74 30.86 -10.61
N LEU A 383 -17.67 31.28 -11.48
CA LEU A 383 -18.67 32.32 -11.20
C LEU A 383 -19.61 31.95 -10.04
N THR A 384 -19.99 30.68 -9.91
CA THR A 384 -20.87 30.24 -8.82
C THR A 384 -20.28 30.45 -7.43
N PHE A 385 -18.94 30.48 -7.33
CA PHE A 385 -18.19 30.67 -6.08
C PHE A 385 -17.69 32.12 -5.88
N ASP A 386 -18.02 33.06 -6.76
CA ASP A 386 -17.58 34.44 -6.64
C ASP A 386 -18.45 35.17 -5.60
N PRO A 387 -17.86 35.65 -4.47
CA PRO A 387 -18.61 36.39 -3.45
C PRO A 387 -19.24 37.68 -3.98
N THR A 388 -18.66 38.25 -5.04
CA THR A 388 -19.21 39.43 -5.72
C THR A 388 -20.45 39.09 -6.54
N ALA A 389 -20.40 37.99 -7.29
CA ALA A 389 -21.56 37.51 -8.04
C ALA A 389 -22.69 37.12 -7.08
N LYS A 390 -22.35 36.57 -5.90
CA LYS A 390 -23.31 36.31 -4.82
C LYS A 390 -24.01 37.57 -4.37
N GLN A 391 -23.26 38.60 -4.01
CA GLN A 391 -23.84 39.86 -3.55
C GLN A 391 -24.76 40.49 -4.61
N ALA A 392 -24.34 40.49 -5.88
CA ALA A 392 -25.15 41.05 -6.97
C ALA A 392 -26.40 40.20 -7.28
N PHE A 393 -26.31 38.87 -7.13
CA PHE A 393 -27.44 37.96 -7.30
C PHE A 393 -28.44 38.04 -6.15
N ASP A 394 -27.96 38.19 -4.91
CA ASP A 394 -28.79 38.40 -3.72
C ASP A 394 -29.53 39.75 -3.81
N GLU A 395 -28.86 40.81 -4.26
CA GLU A 395 -29.49 42.12 -4.55
C GLU A 395 -30.54 42.03 -5.68
N LEU A 396 -30.28 41.25 -6.74
CA LEU A 396 -31.26 40.96 -7.80
C LEU A 396 -32.47 40.20 -7.27
N ILE A 397 -32.27 39.16 -6.46
CA ILE A 397 -33.38 38.39 -5.87
C ILE A 397 -34.20 39.28 -4.94
N HIS A 398 -33.56 40.10 -4.10
CA HIS A 398 -34.25 41.06 -3.25
C HIS A 398 -35.06 42.08 -4.05
N ALA A 399 -34.50 42.66 -5.12
CA ALA A 399 -35.20 43.61 -5.97
C ALA A 399 -36.38 42.97 -6.74
N VAL A 400 -36.24 41.71 -7.18
CA VAL A 400 -37.32 40.95 -7.83
C VAL A 400 -38.41 40.57 -6.84
N ALA A 401 -38.05 40.16 -5.62
CA ALA A 401 -39.00 39.84 -4.55
C ALA A 401 -39.78 41.09 -4.09
N GLU A 402 -39.12 42.25 -3.95
CA GLU A 402 -39.78 43.53 -3.69
C GLU A 402 -40.69 43.97 -4.85
N GLY A 403 -40.25 43.76 -6.09
CA GLY A 403 -41.06 44.03 -7.29
C GLY A 403 -42.28 43.13 -7.43
N LEU A 404 -42.20 41.87 -6.98
CA LEU A 404 -43.32 40.91 -6.94
C LEU A 404 -44.29 41.22 -5.78
N ASN A 405 -43.81 41.64 -4.61
CA ASN A 405 -44.67 42.07 -3.49
C ASN A 405 -45.46 43.34 -3.82
N ASN A 406 -44.90 44.24 -4.64
CA ASN A 406 -45.61 45.44 -5.10
C ASN A 406 -46.61 45.18 -6.24
N GLN A 407 -46.81 43.92 -6.65
CA GLN A 407 -47.83 43.50 -7.61
C GLN A 407 -48.99 42.73 -6.97
N GLU A 408 -49.07 42.63 -5.64
CA GLU A 408 -50.35 42.26 -5.01
C GLU A 408 -51.37 43.38 -5.31
N PRO A 409 -52.47 43.08 -6.05
CA PRO A 409 -53.50 44.08 -6.28
C PRO A 409 -54.06 44.52 -4.92
N PRO A 410 -54.42 45.81 -4.75
CA PRO A 410 -55.00 46.27 -3.50
C PRO A 410 -56.19 45.37 -3.16
N ALA A 411 -56.19 44.84 -1.93
CA ALA A 411 -57.34 44.15 -1.38
C ALA A 411 -58.56 45.05 -1.59
N PHE A 412 -59.57 44.51 -2.25
CA PHE A 412 -60.89 45.12 -2.27
C PHE A 412 -61.34 45.20 -0.81
N ASP A 413 -61.43 46.42 -0.27
CA ASP A 413 -62.15 46.70 0.96
C ASP A 413 -63.64 46.49 0.71
N ASP A 414 -64.08 45.23 0.76
CA ASP A 414 -65.46 44.89 1.09
C ASP A 414 -65.59 45.00 2.61
N ASP A 415 -65.93 46.19 3.11
CA ASP A 415 -66.65 46.37 4.38
C ASP A 415 -66.97 47.86 4.64
N ASN A 416 -68.18 48.30 4.26
CA ASN A 416 -69.26 48.77 5.17
C ASN A 416 -70.31 49.65 4.44
N PRO A 417 -71.58 49.68 4.95
CA PRO A 417 -72.83 49.78 4.18
C PRO A 417 -73.20 51.14 3.58
#